data_AF-A0A9D7EPD7-F1
#
_entry.id   AF-A0A9D7EPD7-F1
#
_cell.length_a   1.000
_cell.length_b   1.000
_cell.length_c   1.000
_cell.angle_alpha   90.00
_cell.angle_beta   90.00
_cell.angle_gamma   90.00
#
_symmetry.space_group_name_H-M   'P 1'
#
loop_
_entity.id
_entity.type
_entity.pdbx_description
1 polymer ?
#
loop_
_entity_poly.entity_id
_entity_poly.type
_entity_poly.pdbx_seq_one_letter_code
_entity_poly.pdbx_strand_id
1 'polypeptide(L)'
;MNIRMAMMALCLVCAANLSFAQSHIIIGWNDLGMHCSNQDFSKLVVLPPFNNVRAQVVRVGDATHLPVVETTGFHVTYEIPGNTYSIGKTNFWDWEDQIFGVNLAPNIELTGNGLSGTM
;
A
#
# COMPACT_ATOMS: atom_id res chain seq x y z
N MET A 1 7.63 -51.56 -52.67
CA MET A 1 7.50 -50.67 -53.84
C MET A 1 6.31 -49.76 -53.57
N ASN A 2 6.60 -48.46 -53.43
CA ASN A 2 5.69 -47.30 -53.48
C ASN A 2 4.75 -47.07 -52.26
N ILE A 3 4.34 -45.86 -51.91
CA ILE A 3 4.92 -44.50 -51.84
C ILE A 3 3.78 -43.68 -51.19
N ARG A 4 4.12 -42.87 -50.17
CA ARG A 4 3.43 -41.63 -49.76
C ARG A 4 1.93 -41.68 -49.45
N MET A 5 1.60 -41.50 -48.17
CA MET A 5 0.63 -40.45 -47.81
C MET A 5 0.98 -39.89 -46.43
N ALA A 6 1.73 -38.78 -46.46
CA ALA A 6 2.04 -38.00 -45.27
C ALA A 6 0.76 -37.33 -44.78
N MET A 7 0.20 -37.82 -43.67
CA MET A 7 -0.69 -37.02 -42.84
C MET A 7 0.16 -36.37 -41.77
N MET A 8 0.66 -35.18 -42.11
CA MET A 8 1.21 -34.23 -41.14
C MET A 8 0.04 -33.79 -40.26
N ALA A 9 -0.18 -34.50 -39.16
CA ALA A 9 -1.04 -34.04 -38.10
C ALA A 9 -0.36 -32.81 -37.47
N LEU A 10 -0.76 -31.62 -37.95
CA LEU A 10 -0.45 -30.37 -37.29
C LEU A 10 -1.15 -30.39 -35.93
N CYS A 11 -0.46 -30.92 -34.92
CA CYS A 11 -0.82 -30.74 -33.53
C CYS A 11 -0.73 -29.24 -33.26
N LEU A 12 -1.88 -28.56 -33.40
CA LEU A 12 -2.05 -27.19 -32.96
C LEU A 12 -1.99 -27.23 -31.43
N VAL A 13 -0.78 -27.20 -30.87
CA VAL A 13 -0.58 -26.93 -29.45
C VAL A 13 -0.96 -25.46 -29.27
N CYS A 14 -2.25 -25.20 -29.03
CA CYS A 14 -2.66 -23.97 -28.39
C CYS A 14 -2.00 -23.98 -27.01
N ALA A 15 -0.84 -23.35 -26.91
CA ALA A 15 -0.33 -22.88 -25.63
C ALA A 15 -1.39 -21.91 -25.09
N ALA A 16 -2.32 -22.43 -24.28
CA ALA A 16 -3.19 -21.59 -23.47
C ALA A 16 -2.26 -20.80 -22.57
N ASN A 17 -2.07 -19.53 -22.89
CA ASN A 17 -1.51 -18.59 -21.93
C ASN A 17 -2.47 -18.60 -20.75
N LEU A 18 -2.12 -19.30 -19.66
CA LEU A 18 -2.79 -19.08 -18.39
C LEU A 18 -2.42 -17.64 -17.98
N SER A 19 -3.23 -16.67 -18.44
CA SER A 19 -3.20 -15.36 -17.82
C SER A 19 -3.70 -15.57 -16.41
N PHE A 20 -2.85 -15.35 -15.42
CA PHE A 20 -3.33 -15.30 -14.05
C PHE A 20 -4.22 -14.06 -13.95
N ALA A 21 -5.53 -14.26 -14.06
CA ALA A 21 -6.47 -13.16 -13.88
C ALA A 21 -6.34 -12.72 -12.44
N GLN A 22 -5.90 -11.48 -12.23
CA GLN A 22 -5.84 -10.88 -10.91
C GLN A 22 -7.27 -10.85 -10.35
N SER A 23 -7.54 -11.60 -9.28
CA SER A 23 -8.88 -11.68 -8.69
C SER A 23 -9.19 -10.50 -7.79
N HIS A 24 -8.17 -9.86 -7.22
CA HIS A 24 -8.30 -8.72 -6.32
C HIS A 24 -7.24 -7.67 -6.61
N ILE A 25 -7.64 -6.41 -6.57
CA ILE A 25 -6.76 -5.24 -6.62
C ILE A 25 -6.82 -4.55 -5.27
N ILE A 26 -5.67 -4.10 -4.78
CA ILE A 26 -5.58 -3.17 -3.65
C ILE A 26 -5.19 -1.81 -4.20
N ILE A 27 -6.02 -0.81 -3.96
CA ILE A 27 -5.74 0.58 -4.33
C ILE A 27 -5.31 1.29 -3.06
N GLY A 28 -4.04 1.69 -2.99
CA GLY A 28 -3.50 2.50 -1.91
C GLY A 28 -3.36 3.96 -2.35
N TRP A 29 -3.73 4.91 -1.49
CA TRP A 29 -3.52 6.33 -1.76
C TRP A 29 -3.26 7.10 -0.48
N ASN A 30 -2.81 8.34 -0.68
CA ASN A 30 -2.57 9.31 0.36
C ASN A 30 -3.24 10.63 -0.03
N ASP A 31 -3.76 11.38 0.95
CA ASP A 31 -4.55 12.59 0.68
C ASP A 31 -3.69 13.84 0.42
N LEU A 32 -2.72 14.13 1.29
CA LEU A 32 -1.99 15.42 1.31
C LEU A 32 -0.47 15.28 1.16
N GLY A 33 0.09 14.16 1.59
CA GLY A 33 1.53 13.98 1.73
C GLY A 33 2.12 14.85 2.85
N MET A 34 3.45 14.96 2.85
CA MET A 34 4.21 15.59 3.92
C MET A 34 5.11 16.74 3.45
N HIS A 35 4.60 17.56 2.53
CA HIS A 35 5.37 18.65 1.91
C HIS A 35 5.46 19.92 2.77
N CYS A 36 4.53 20.12 3.71
CA CYS A 36 4.49 21.29 4.60
C CYS A 36 5.10 21.04 5.98
N SER A 37 5.80 19.92 6.18
CA SER A 37 6.37 19.58 7.49
C SER A 37 7.57 20.45 7.82
N ASN A 38 7.66 20.87 9.08
CA ASN A 38 8.87 21.47 9.63
C ASN A 38 9.92 20.40 9.95
N GLN A 39 11.19 20.79 9.93
CA GLN A 39 12.28 19.99 10.49
C GLN A 39 12.51 20.29 11.97
N ASP A 40 12.23 21.54 12.39
CA ASP A 40 12.34 22.04 13.75
C ASP A 40 10.96 22.48 14.29
N PHE A 41 10.53 21.86 15.38
CA PHE A 41 9.25 22.04 16.06
C PHE A 41 9.34 22.96 17.29
N SER A 42 10.53 23.49 17.63
CA SER A 42 10.75 24.33 18.82
C SER A 42 10.16 25.75 18.73
N LYS A 43 9.67 26.16 17.56
CA LYS A 43 9.19 27.53 17.29
C LYS A 43 7.76 27.57 16.76
N LEU A 44 7.42 26.65 15.86
CA LEU A 44 6.16 26.62 15.14
C LEU A 44 5.89 25.18 14.70
N VAL A 45 4.61 24.81 14.69
CA VAL A 45 4.13 23.61 14.01
C VAL A 45 3.19 24.02 12.89
N VAL A 46 3.63 23.84 11.65
CA VAL A 46 2.75 24.01 10.48
C VAL A 46 1.79 22.82 10.40
N LEU A 47 2.34 21.61 10.45
CA LEU A 47 1.63 20.34 10.60
C LEU A 47 2.50 19.38 11.43
N PRO A 48 1.91 18.52 12.28
CA PRO A 48 2.66 17.44 12.93
C PRO A 48 3.13 16.40 11.89
N PRO A 49 4.19 15.62 12.18
CA PRO A 49 4.59 14.50 11.35
C PRO A 49 3.49 13.45 11.29
N PHE A 50 2.81 13.35 10.16
CA PHE A 50 1.68 12.45 9.99
C PHE A 50 1.34 12.27 8.51
N ASN A 51 0.84 11.10 8.10
CA ASN A 51 0.26 10.96 6.76
C ASN A 51 -0.96 10.04 6.76
N ASN A 52 -2.06 10.44 6.11
CA ASN A 52 -3.23 9.56 5.98
C ASN A 52 -3.02 8.59 4.81
N VAL A 53 -2.54 7.38 5.09
CA VAL A 53 -2.56 6.32 4.08
C VAL A 53 -3.90 5.59 4.14
N ARG A 54 -4.51 5.38 2.98
CA ARG A 54 -5.75 4.63 2.82
C ARG A 54 -5.52 3.46 1.86
N ALA A 55 -6.31 2.40 2.03
CA ALA A 55 -6.35 1.30 1.09
C ALA A 55 -7.78 0.83 0.87
N GLN A 56 -8.06 0.36 -0.34
CA GLN A 56 -9.32 -0.29 -0.67
C GLN A 56 -9.05 -1.59 -1.43
N VAL A 57 -9.61 -2.70 -0.94
CA VAL A 57 -9.62 -3.97 -1.66
C VAL A 57 -10.83 -4.00 -2.59
N VAL A 58 -10.59 -4.37 -3.84
CA VAL A 58 -11.60 -4.52 -4.89
C VAL A 58 -11.47 -5.90 -5.50
N ARG A 59 -12.52 -6.73 -5.43
CA ARG A 59 -12.62 -7.92 -6.27
C ARG A 59 -12.83 -7.47 -7.71
N VAL A 60 -11.99 -7.98 -8.60
CA VAL A 60 -12.04 -7.67 -10.03
C VAL A 60 -13.29 -8.30 -10.64
N GLY A 61 -14.03 -7.52 -11.43
CA GLY A 61 -15.19 -7.99 -12.17
C GLY A 61 -14.82 -8.81 -13.41
N ASP A 62 -15.83 -9.31 -14.11
CA ASP A 62 -15.69 -10.02 -15.38
C ASP A 62 -16.76 -9.56 -16.40
N ALA A 63 -16.94 -10.31 -17.49
CA ALA A 63 -17.92 -9.99 -18.53
C ALA A 63 -19.38 -9.90 -18.05
N THR A 64 -19.67 -10.47 -16.87
CA THR A 64 -21.02 -10.61 -16.30
C THR A 64 -21.15 -10.03 -14.89
N HIS A 65 -20.03 -9.74 -14.21
CA HIS A 65 -20.02 -9.22 -12.84
C HIS A 65 -19.25 -7.90 -12.76
N LEU A 66 -19.83 -6.88 -12.11
CA LEU A 66 -19.13 -5.63 -11.83
C LEU A 66 -18.06 -5.83 -10.73
N PRO A 67 -16.99 -5.02 -10.71
CA PRO A 67 -16.06 -4.99 -9.59
C PRO A 67 -16.78 -4.69 -8.27
N VAL A 68 -16.33 -5.32 -7.18
CA VAL A 68 -16.94 -5.17 -5.85
C VAL A 68 -15.92 -4.69 -4.84
N VAL A 69 -16.30 -3.69 -4.07
CA VAL A 69 -15.55 -3.19 -2.93
C VAL A 69 -15.68 -4.18 -1.78
N GLU A 70 -14.57 -4.79 -1.36
CA GLU A 70 -14.54 -5.74 -0.26
C GLU A 70 -14.09 -5.05 1.02
N THR A 71 -14.93 -5.10 2.06
CA THR A 71 -14.67 -4.46 3.37
C THR A 71 -14.50 -5.48 4.50
N THR A 72 -14.56 -6.78 4.21
CA THR A 72 -14.45 -7.86 5.19
C THR A 72 -13.64 -9.02 4.62
N GLY A 73 -13.06 -9.86 5.48
CA GLY A 73 -12.33 -11.07 5.05
C GLY A 73 -10.89 -10.84 4.57
N PHE A 74 -10.41 -9.60 4.64
CA PHE A 74 -9.04 -9.22 4.33
C PHE A 74 -8.40 -8.47 5.50
N HIS A 75 -7.11 -8.67 5.69
CA HIS A 75 -6.26 -7.84 6.54
C HIS A 75 -5.31 -7.06 5.65
N VAL A 76 -5.33 -5.74 5.78
CA VAL A 76 -4.43 -4.85 5.03
C VAL A 76 -3.36 -4.35 5.99
N THR A 77 -2.11 -4.40 5.56
CA THR A 77 -0.98 -3.85 6.30
C THR A 77 -0.27 -2.82 5.44
N TYR A 78 0.41 -1.88 6.09
CA TYR A 78 1.25 -0.89 5.42
C TYR A 78 2.66 -0.90 6.00
N GLU A 79 3.61 -0.46 5.18
CA GLU A 79 4.97 -0.14 5.59
C GLU A 79 5.54 0.96 4.71
N ILE A 80 6.48 1.75 5.24
CA ILE A 80 7.28 2.68 4.45
C ILE A 80 8.54 1.94 3.96
N PRO A 81 8.67 1.66 2.64
CA PRO A 81 9.76 0.85 2.14
C PRO A 81 11.13 1.45 2.48
N GLY A 82 11.99 0.64 3.11
CA GLY A 82 13.35 1.04 3.46
C GLY A 82 13.45 2.08 4.58
N ASN A 83 12.37 2.34 5.32
CA ASN A 83 12.38 3.34 6.38
C ASN A 83 11.59 2.89 7.62
N THR A 84 12.31 2.56 8.68
CA THR A 84 11.74 2.13 9.98
C THR A 84 12.07 3.10 11.12
N TYR A 85 12.63 4.27 10.80
CA TYR A 85 13.16 5.23 11.77
C TYR A 85 12.76 6.66 11.43
N SER A 86 12.20 7.40 12.39
CA SER A 86 11.81 8.80 12.24
C SER A 86 12.32 9.71 13.35
N ILE A 87 12.55 9.20 14.57
CA ILE A 87 12.82 10.05 15.74
C ILE A 87 14.04 10.96 15.61
N GLY A 88 15.09 10.55 14.88
CA GLY A 88 16.28 11.40 14.67
C GLY A 88 16.24 12.28 13.42
N LYS A 89 15.12 12.33 12.71
CA LYS A 89 14.99 13.12 11.45
C LYS A 89 14.49 14.54 11.71
N THR A 90 13.83 14.75 12.84
CA THR A 90 13.25 16.02 13.32
C THR A 90 13.26 16.01 14.84
N ASN A 91 13.13 17.16 15.48
CA ASN A 91 12.97 17.24 16.94
C ASN A 91 11.50 17.16 17.40
N PHE A 92 10.56 16.64 16.59
CA PHE A 92 9.14 16.57 16.96
C PHE A 92 8.91 15.88 18.31
N TRP A 93 9.57 14.75 18.56
CA TRP A 93 9.49 13.96 19.80
C TRP A 93 10.21 14.58 21.00
N ASP A 94 10.80 15.78 20.83
CA ASP A 94 11.33 16.55 21.95
C ASP A 94 10.33 17.63 22.42
N TRP A 95 9.24 17.87 21.67
CA TRP A 95 8.33 19.00 21.87
C TRP A 95 6.84 18.61 21.81
N GLU A 96 6.49 17.37 21.49
CA GLU A 96 5.11 16.91 21.35
C GLU A 96 4.31 17.04 22.66
N ASP A 97 4.98 16.96 23.80
CA ASP A 97 4.38 17.17 25.12
C ASP A 97 3.95 18.62 25.32
N GLN A 98 4.80 19.57 24.94
CA GLN A 98 4.53 21.00 25.05
C GLN A 98 3.53 21.48 24.00
N ILE A 99 3.55 20.89 22.80
CA ILE A 99 2.70 21.32 21.68
C ILE A 99 1.32 20.64 21.73
N PHE A 100 1.27 19.35 22.04
CA PHE A 100 0.07 18.52 21.94
C PHE A 100 -0.38 17.89 23.27
N GLY A 101 0.39 18.03 24.35
CA GLY A 101 0.04 17.47 25.67
C GLY A 101 0.14 15.95 25.74
N VAL A 102 0.96 15.33 24.89
CA VAL A 102 1.14 13.86 24.79
C VAL A 102 2.59 13.46 25.04
N ASN A 103 2.83 12.19 25.39
CA ASN A 103 4.18 11.63 25.49
C ASN A 103 4.24 10.43 24.55
N LEU A 104 4.80 10.63 23.36
CA LEU A 104 4.77 9.62 22.30
C LEU A 104 5.95 8.67 22.42
N ALA A 105 5.73 7.39 22.14
CA ALA A 105 6.83 6.46 22.00
C ALA A 105 7.68 6.82 20.76
N PRO A 106 8.98 6.48 20.75
CA PRO A 106 9.82 6.72 19.59
C PRO A 106 9.25 6.14 18.30
N ASN A 107 9.22 6.96 17.25
CA ASN A 107 8.70 6.62 15.92
C ASN A 107 7.19 6.37 15.84
N ILE A 108 6.45 6.68 16.91
CA ILE A 108 4.99 6.64 16.94
C ILE A 108 4.46 8.07 16.86
N GLU A 109 3.45 8.29 16.02
CA GLU A 109 2.83 9.60 15.81
C GLU A 109 1.56 9.79 16.67
N LEU A 110 0.92 10.96 16.54
CA LEU A 110 -0.20 11.39 17.38
C LEU A 110 -1.40 10.44 17.39
N THR A 111 -1.58 9.63 16.35
CA THR A 111 -2.68 8.67 16.23
C THR A 111 -2.32 7.26 16.70
N GLY A 112 -1.09 7.05 17.20
CA GLY A 112 -0.60 5.75 17.64
C GLY A 112 -0.03 4.88 16.51
N ASN A 113 0.04 5.40 15.28
CA ASN A 113 0.61 4.71 14.13
C ASN A 113 2.13 4.90 14.05
N GLY A 114 2.81 3.93 13.44
CA GLY A 114 4.25 3.98 13.17
C GLY A 114 4.53 3.98 11.67
N LEU A 115 5.77 3.63 11.29
CA LEU A 115 6.16 3.50 9.88
C LEU A 115 5.68 2.19 9.23
N SER A 116 5.03 1.31 10.00
CA SER A 116 4.31 0.14 9.52
C SER A 116 3.20 -0.23 10.50
N GLY A 117 2.20 -0.97 10.02
CA GLY A 117 1.06 -1.37 10.85
C GLY A 117 -0.06 -2.05 10.08
N THR A 118 -1.18 -2.25 10.77
CA THR A 118 -2.44 -2.77 10.21
C THR A 118 -3.38 -1.59 9.93
N MET A 119 -4.06 -1.62 8.78
CA MET A 119 -5.13 -0.67 8.40
C MET A 119 -6.50 -1.16 8.82
#